data_AF-A0AA41V3T2-F1
#
_entry.id   AF-A0AA41V3T2-F1
#
_cell.length_a   1.000
_cell.length_b   1.000
_cell.length_c   1.000
_cell.angle_alpha   90.00
_cell.angle_beta   90.00
_cell.angle_gamma   90.00
#
_symmetry.space_group_name_H-M   'P 1'
#
loop_
_entity.id
_entity.type
_entity.pdbx_description
1 polymer ?
#
loop_
_entity_poly.entity_id
_entity_poly.type
_entity_poly.pdbx_seq_one_letter_code
_entity_poly.pdbx_strand_id
1 'polypeptide(L)'
;NKRPEFSAWLSEVKEVNLETVPNWEEKQLFKQFMEDHNTATFPSKKYYSLDAYHKHQIEKEIKKGTKRVQRERTLFDDEEQRRLEVQQAREKKKQAEVELLKKSMQSGMAQAMKEQGRLREEMAYQYKLGNFEAAAAIQRRLDPDVAL
;
A
#
# COMPACT_ATOMS: atom_id res chain seq x y z
N ASN A 1 19.88 22.35 -10.54
CA ASN A 1 19.80 22.96 -9.18
C ASN A 1 20.97 22.47 -8.34
N LYS A 2 21.94 23.35 -8.04
CA LYS A 2 23.11 23.06 -7.17
C LYS A 2 22.97 23.59 -5.73
N ARG A 3 21.74 23.98 -5.37
CA ARG A 3 21.43 24.56 -4.07
C ARG A 3 21.68 23.60 -2.91
N PRO A 4 21.30 22.31 -2.98
CA PRO A 4 21.58 21.38 -1.89
C PRO A 4 23.07 21.23 -1.59
N GLU A 5 23.90 21.15 -2.64
CA GLU A 5 25.36 21.03 -2.51
C GLU A 5 26.00 22.29 -1.93
N PHE A 6 25.52 23.47 -2.35
CA PHE A 6 25.95 24.74 -1.81
C PHE A 6 25.59 24.91 -0.33
N SER A 7 24.37 24.53 0.06
CA SER A 7 23.93 24.58 1.47
C SER A 7 24.80 23.69 2.36
N ALA A 8 25.11 22.47 1.93
CA ALA A 8 25.96 21.57 2.70
C ALA A 8 27.41 22.09 2.79
N TRP A 9 27.95 22.64 1.70
CA TRP A 9 29.29 23.24 1.72
C TRP A 9 29.37 24.45 2.65
N LEU A 10 28.35 25.30 2.68
CA LEU A 10 28.29 26.44 3.60
C LEU A 10 28.31 26.01 5.06
N SER A 11 27.46 25.05 5.44
CA SER A 11 27.41 24.58 6.83
C SER A 11 28.66 23.83 7.26
N GLU A 12 29.30 23.05 6.38
CA GLU A 12 30.40 22.17 6.78
C GLU A 12 31.80 22.76 6.56
N VAL A 13 31.98 23.59 5.52
CA VAL A 13 33.31 24.18 5.19
C VAL A 13 33.42 25.59 5.73
N LYS A 14 32.35 26.38 5.62
CA LYS A 14 32.33 27.76 6.10
C LYS A 14 31.74 27.91 7.50
N GLU A 15 31.11 26.87 8.04
CA GLU A 15 30.43 26.87 9.35
C GLU A 15 29.40 28.00 9.48
N VAL A 16 28.80 28.40 8.35
CA VAL A 16 27.86 29.53 8.27
C VAL A 16 26.46 29.00 7.99
N ASN A 17 25.48 29.47 8.77
CA ASN A 17 24.08 29.12 8.56
C ASN A 17 23.50 29.96 7.43
N LEU A 18 22.94 29.30 6.41
CA LEU A 18 22.37 29.94 5.23
C LEU A 18 21.29 30.98 5.57
N GLU A 19 20.55 30.76 6.66
CA GLU A 19 19.49 31.66 7.15
C GLU A 19 20.03 32.95 7.79
N THR A 20 21.29 32.97 8.23
CA THR A 20 21.93 34.15 8.84
C THR A 20 22.63 35.06 7.84
N VAL A 21 22.81 34.61 6.60
CA VAL A 21 23.63 35.32 5.60
C VAL A 21 22.77 36.28 4.76
N PRO A 22 23.14 37.55 4.64
CA PRO A 22 22.50 38.48 3.71
C PRO A 22 22.62 38.02 2.25
N ASN A 23 21.59 38.26 1.43
CA ASN A 23 21.53 37.83 0.03
C ASN A 23 22.73 38.28 -0.85
N TRP A 24 23.40 39.39 -0.52
CA TRP A 24 24.60 39.83 -1.25
C TRP A 24 25.82 38.95 -0.95
N GLU A 25 25.95 38.50 0.29
CA GLU A 25 27.03 37.64 0.76
C GLU A 25 26.80 36.19 0.28
N GLU A 26 25.55 35.73 0.25
CA GLU A 26 25.16 34.45 -0.37
C GLU A 26 25.67 34.37 -1.82
N LYS A 27 25.51 35.44 -2.60
CA LYS A 27 25.98 35.49 -3.99
C LYS A 27 27.50 35.43 -4.12
N GLN A 28 28.25 36.02 -3.18
CA GLN A 28 29.72 35.96 -3.19
C GLN A 28 30.19 34.57 -2.81
N LEU A 29 29.61 33.98 -1.77
CA LEU A 29 29.90 32.62 -1.35
C LEU A 29 29.54 31.60 -2.44
N PHE A 30 28.44 31.82 -3.17
CA PHE A 30 28.07 30.98 -4.30
C PHE A 30 29.08 31.06 -5.46
N LYS A 31 29.68 32.23 -5.71
CA LYS A 31 30.75 32.37 -6.70
C LYS A 31 31.99 31.58 -6.28
N GLN A 32 32.39 31.67 -5.01
CA GLN A 32 33.52 30.89 -4.49
C GLN A 32 33.24 29.38 -4.57
N PHE A 33 32.03 28.96 -4.21
CA PHE A 33 31.61 27.57 -4.37
C PHE A 33 31.68 27.11 -5.84
N MET A 34 31.21 27.93 -6.78
CA MET A 34 31.28 27.60 -8.20
C MET A 34 32.72 27.55 -8.72
N GLU A 35 33.60 28.42 -8.22
CA GLU A 35 35.03 28.38 -8.52
C GLU A 35 35.63 27.05 -8.05
N ASP A 36 35.44 26.69 -6.78
CA ASP A 36 35.95 25.43 -6.21
C ASP A 36 35.35 24.18 -6.87
N HIS A 37 34.09 24.27 -7.30
CA HIS A 37 33.44 23.23 -8.08
C HIS A 37 34.07 23.06 -9.47
N ASN A 38 34.42 24.16 -10.13
CA ASN A 38 34.99 24.12 -11.48
C ASN A 38 36.48 23.76 -11.47
N THR A 39 37.23 24.18 -10.45
CA THR A 39 38.67 23.90 -10.29
C THR A 39 38.95 22.57 -9.58
N ALA A 40 37.90 21.86 -9.19
CA ALA A 40 37.98 20.58 -8.48
C ALA A 40 38.74 20.65 -7.13
N THR A 41 38.69 21.80 -6.43
CA THR A 41 39.45 22.07 -5.20
C THR A 41 38.67 21.79 -3.90
N PHE A 42 37.48 21.19 -3.97
CA PHE A 42 36.71 20.94 -2.75
C PHE A 42 37.41 19.94 -1.81
N PRO A 43 37.28 20.13 -0.48
CA PRO A 43 37.86 19.21 0.52
C PRO A 43 37.35 17.77 0.41
N SER A 44 36.14 17.57 -0.09
CA SER A 44 35.52 16.25 -0.24
C SER A 44 34.74 16.13 -1.54
N LYS A 45 34.76 14.94 -2.13
CA LYS A 45 34.02 14.64 -3.37
C LYS A 45 32.50 14.74 -3.21
N LYS A 46 31.97 14.76 -1.97
CA LYS A 46 30.54 14.83 -1.70
C LYS A 46 29.89 16.12 -2.23
N TYR A 47 30.64 17.22 -2.32
CA TYR A 47 30.11 18.52 -2.75
C TYR A 47 29.90 18.65 -4.27
N TYR A 48 30.43 17.73 -5.08
CA TYR A 48 30.12 17.70 -6.52
C TYR A 48 28.73 17.11 -6.80
N SER A 49 28.34 16.12 -6.00
CA SER A 49 27.02 15.48 -6.08
C SER A 49 26.69 14.80 -4.75
N LEU A 50 25.91 15.50 -3.92
CA LEU A 50 25.41 14.94 -2.66
C LEU A 50 24.51 13.74 -2.91
N ASP A 51 23.68 13.79 -3.96
CA ASP A 51 22.77 12.70 -4.30
C ASP A 51 23.51 11.41 -4.64
N ALA A 52 24.58 11.49 -5.45
CA ALA A 52 25.41 10.33 -5.77
C ALA A 52 26.11 9.80 -4.51
N TYR A 53 26.58 10.69 -3.65
CA TYR A 53 27.21 10.32 -2.38
C TYR A 53 26.24 9.59 -1.44
N HIS A 54 25.03 10.12 -1.23
CA HIS A 54 24.00 9.49 -0.41
C HIS A 54 23.54 8.16 -1.00
N LYS A 55 23.32 8.10 -2.32
CA LYS A 55 22.98 6.84 -3.00
C LYS A 55 24.04 5.78 -2.80
N HIS A 56 25.32 6.15 -2.92
CA HIS A 56 26.42 5.22 -2.68
C HIS A 56 26.51 4.79 -1.22
N GLN A 57 26.28 5.69 -0.26
CA GLN A 57 26.24 5.33 1.16
C GLN A 57 25.09 4.37 1.47
N ILE A 58 23.88 4.64 0.97
CA ILE A 58 22.73 3.74 1.12
C ILE A 58 23.03 2.38 0.48
N GLU A 59 23.60 2.33 -0.72
CA GLU A 59 23.97 1.08 -1.38
C GLU A 59 25.02 0.30 -0.60
N LYS A 60 26.01 0.99 -0.03
CA LYS A 60 27.05 0.39 0.82
C LYS A 60 26.44 -0.17 2.10
N GLU A 61 25.52 0.54 2.75
CA GLU A 61 24.84 0.07 3.95
C GLU A 61 23.88 -1.09 3.66
N ILE A 62 23.15 -1.09 2.55
CA ILE A 62 22.36 -2.24 2.08
C ILE A 62 23.28 -3.44 1.87
N LYS A 63 24.38 -3.28 1.11
CA LYS A 63 25.34 -4.36 0.85
C LYS A 63 25.98 -4.89 2.15
N LYS A 64 26.28 -4.02 3.11
CA LYS A 64 26.77 -4.43 4.45
C LYS A 64 25.69 -5.16 5.24
N GLY A 65 24.44 -4.71 5.20
CA GLY A 65 23.29 -5.37 5.81
C GLY A 65 23.10 -6.77 5.25
N THR A 66 23.10 -6.91 3.92
CA THR A 66 23.05 -8.21 3.23
C THR A 66 24.23 -9.11 3.58
N LYS A 67 25.46 -8.55 3.69
CA LYS A 67 26.64 -9.32 4.12
C LYS A 67 26.61 -9.72 5.60
N ARG A 68 26.01 -8.91 6.48
CA ARG A 68 25.82 -9.28 7.90
C ARG A 68 24.83 -10.42 8.07
N VAL A 69 23.82 -10.55 7.20
CA VAL A 69 22.89 -11.69 7.19
C VAL A 69 23.59 -13.02 6.82
N GLN A 70 24.77 -12.98 6.20
CA GLN A 70 25.58 -14.18 5.89
C GLN A 70 26.65 -14.54 6.93
N ARG A 71 26.78 -13.79 8.03
CA ARG A 71 27.50 -14.29 9.21
C ARG A 71 26.54 -15.20 9.97
N GLU A 72 26.62 -16.49 9.64
CA GLU A 72 26.18 -17.65 10.44
C GLU A 72 24.97 -17.39 11.34
N ARG A 73 23.79 -17.83 10.89
CA ARG A 73 22.59 -17.97 11.74
C ARG A 73 22.93 -18.92 12.90
N THR A 74 23.41 -18.38 14.03
CA THR A 74 23.72 -19.15 15.24
C THR A 74 22.51 -19.32 16.17
N LEU A 75 21.31 -19.00 15.71
CA LEU A 75 20.06 -19.19 16.44
C LEU A 75 19.11 -20.03 15.58
N PHE A 76 19.12 -21.34 15.83
CA PHE A 76 18.09 -22.28 15.40
C PHE A 76 16.88 -22.09 16.31
N ASP A 77 16.03 -21.12 15.96
CA ASP A 77 14.68 -20.99 16.53
C ASP A 77 13.64 -21.49 15.50
N ASP A 78 13.98 -22.60 14.84
CA ASP A 78 13.26 -23.18 13.71
C ASP A 78 11.90 -23.76 14.11
N GLU A 79 11.74 -24.14 15.37
CA GLU A 79 10.47 -24.68 15.89
C GLU A 79 9.39 -23.60 16.01
N GLU A 80 9.72 -22.40 16.52
CA GLU A 80 8.72 -21.33 16.71
C GLU A 80 8.26 -20.75 15.37
N GLN A 81 9.20 -20.54 14.44
CA GLN A 81 8.88 -20.12 13.07
C GLN A 81 7.95 -21.13 12.37
N ARG A 82 8.23 -22.43 12.52
CA ARG A 82 7.39 -23.50 11.96
C ARG A 82 5.99 -23.54 12.60
N ARG A 83 5.87 -23.27 13.91
CA ARG A 83 4.57 -23.18 14.59
C ARG A 83 3.73 -22.01 14.06
N LEU A 84 4.33 -20.85 13.84
CA LEU A 84 3.65 -19.68 13.26
C LEU A 84 3.19 -19.95 11.81
N GLU A 85 4.04 -20.56 10.99
CA GLU A 85 3.68 -20.93 9.62
C GLU A 85 2.51 -21.92 9.58
N VAL A 86 2.52 -22.93 10.46
CA VAL A 86 1.41 -23.91 10.56
C VAL A 86 0.12 -23.24 11.02
N GLN A 87 0.18 -22.31 11.96
CA GLN A 87 -1.00 -21.55 12.41
C GLN A 87 -1.58 -20.68 11.29
N GLN A 88 -0.73 -19.93 10.58
CA GLN A 88 -1.15 -19.10 9.45
C GLN A 88 -1.75 -19.93 8.31
N ALA A 89 -1.18 -21.11 8.04
CA ALA A 89 -1.71 -22.02 7.02
C ALA A 89 -3.13 -22.53 7.39
N ARG A 90 -3.34 -22.85 8.68
CA ARG A 90 -4.66 -23.26 9.19
C ARG A 90 -5.67 -22.13 9.13
N GLU A 91 -5.28 -20.92 9.52
CA GLU A 91 -6.15 -19.74 9.44
C GLU A 91 -6.55 -19.42 8.02
N LYS A 92 -5.60 -19.43 7.07
CA LYS A 92 -5.89 -19.23 5.64
C LYS A 92 -6.86 -20.27 5.10
N LYS A 93 -6.69 -21.55 5.47
CA LYS A 93 -7.62 -22.62 5.07
C LYS A 93 -9.02 -22.37 5.63
N LYS A 94 -9.13 -21.99 6.90
CA LYS A 94 -10.41 -21.67 7.55
C LYS A 94 -11.08 -20.46 6.91
N GLN A 95 -10.32 -19.42 6.57
CA GLN A 95 -10.83 -18.24 5.89
C GLN A 95 -11.37 -18.58 4.49
N ALA A 96 -10.63 -19.38 3.72
CA ALA A 96 -11.07 -19.82 2.39
C ALA A 96 -12.36 -20.65 2.45
N GLU A 97 -12.50 -21.53 3.45
CA GLU A 97 -13.71 -22.31 3.67
C GLU A 97 -14.92 -21.43 4.03
N VAL A 98 -14.73 -20.45 4.93
CA VAL A 98 -15.78 -19.47 5.27
C VAL A 98 -16.17 -18.63 4.07
N GLU A 99 -15.22 -18.22 3.23
CA GLU A 99 -15.49 -17.47 2.02
C GLU A 99 -16.31 -18.29 1.00
N LEU A 100 -15.96 -19.56 0.83
CA LEU A 100 -16.68 -20.48 -0.06
C LEU A 100 -18.11 -20.72 0.44
N LEU A 101 -18.30 -20.87 1.76
CA LEU A 101 -19.61 -20.96 2.39
C LEU A 101 -20.43 -19.67 2.21
N LYS A 102 -19.82 -18.48 2.39
CA LYS A 102 -20.49 -17.20 2.12
C LYS A 102 -20.94 -17.10 0.66
N LYS A 103 -20.10 -17.54 -0.28
CA LYS A 103 -20.43 -17.55 -1.70
C LYS A 103 -21.56 -18.54 -2.03
N SER A 104 -21.59 -19.72 -1.40
CA SER A 104 -22.69 -20.67 -1.59
C SER A 104 -24.01 -20.14 -1.01
N MET A 105 -23.98 -19.58 0.19
CA MET A 105 -25.13 -18.92 0.83
C MET A 105 -25.65 -17.74 -0.01
N GLN A 106 -24.75 -16.91 -0.53
CA GLN A 106 -25.12 -15.81 -1.44
C GLN A 106 -25.72 -16.35 -2.74
N SER A 107 -25.21 -17.42 -3.33
CA SER A 107 -25.78 -17.95 -4.57
C SER A 107 -27.21 -18.47 -4.39
N GLY A 108 -27.49 -19.22 -3.32
CA GLY A 108 -28.83 -19.75 -3.03
C GLY A 108 -29.82 -18.65 -2.61
N MET A 109 -29.40 -17.78 -1.68
CA MET A 109 -30.24 -16.66 -1.23
C MET A 109 -30.48 -15.62 -2.33
N ALA A 110 -29.46 -15.30 -3.16
CA ALA A 110 -29.63 -14.36 -4.26
C ALA A 110 -30.53 -14.92 -5.37
N GLN A 111 -30.46 -16.23 -5.65
CA GLN A 111 -31.39 -16.89 -6.57
C GLN A 111 -32.83 -16.82 -6.03
N ALA A 112 -33.04 -17.12 -4.74
CA ALA A 112 -34.35 -17.02 -4.10
C ALA A 112 -34.91 -15.58 -4.12
N MET A 113 -34.08 -14.57 -3.84
CA MET A 113 -34.47 -13.16 -3.90
C MET A 113 -34.84 -12.72 -5.32
N LYS A 114 -34.10 -13.18 -6.33
CA LYS A 114 -34.40 -12.89 -7.74
C LYS A 114 -35.71 -13.53 -8.18
N GLU A 115 -36.00 -14.76 -7.72
CA GLU A 115 -37.25 -15.45 -7.99
C GLU A 115 -38.45 -14.76 -7.32
N GLN A 116 -38.33 -14.36 -6.05
CA GLN A 116 -39.36 -13.57 -5.37
C GLN A 116 -39.61 -12.22 -6.07
N GLY A 117 -38.54 -11.55 -6.52
CA GLY A 117 -38.66 -10.31 -7.30
C GLY A 117 -39.43 -10.50 -8.61
N ARG A 118 -39.12 -11.57 -9.36
CA ARG A 118 -39.82 -11.93 -10.60
C ARG A 118 -41.30 -12.22 -10.36
N LEU A 119 -41.63 -12.95 -9.29
CA LEU A 119 -43.02 -13.26 -8.92
C LEU A 119 -43.80 -11.99 -8.54
N ARG A 120 -43.18 -11.04 -7.83
CA ARG A 120 -43.81 -9.74 -7.51
C ARG A 120 -44.07 -8.89 -8.75
N GLU A 121 -43.14 -8.89 -9.70
CA GLU A 121 -43.30 -8.19 -10.97
C GLU A 121 -44.42 -8.80 -11.83
N GLU A 122 -44.46 -10.13 -11.92
CA GLU A 122 -45.53 -10.88 -12.60
C GLU A 122 -46.90 -10.58 -11.97
N MET A 123 -46.98 -10.59 -10.64
CA MET A 123 -48.19 -10.23 -9.92
C MET A 123 -48.66 -8.81 -10.26
N ALA A 124 -47.76 -7.82 -10.26
CA ALA A 124 -48.07 -6.44 -10.62
C ALA A 124 -48.55 -6.32 -12.08
N TYR A 125 -47.99 -7.11 -12.99
CA TYR A 125 -48.42 -7.18 -14.37
C TYR A 125 -49.83 -7.76 -14.51
N GLN A 126 -50.14 -8.87 -13.82
CA GLN A 126 -51.48 -9.46 -13.81
C GLN A 126 -52.54 -8.52 -13.20
N TYR A 127 -52.18 -7.77 -12.15
CA TYR A 127 -53.04 -6.70 -11.60
C TYR A 127 -53.32 -5.61 -12.63
N LYS A 128 -52.30 -5.18 -13.39
CA LYS A 128 -52.45 -4.15 -14.44
C LYS A 128 -53.34 -4.63 -15.60
N LEU A 129 -53.33 -5.94 -15.88
CA LEU A 129 -54.21 -6.57 -16.87
C LEU A 129 -55.64 -6.84 -16.37
N GLY A 130 -55.93 -6.58 -15.09
CA GLY A 130 -57.23 -6.83 -14.48
C GLY A 130 -57.50 -8.31 -14.17
N ASN A 131 -56.47 -9.16 -14.21
CA ASN A 131 -56.59 -10.60 -13.96
C ASN A 131 -56.31 -10.92 -12.48
N PHE A 132 -57.27 -10.57 -11.63
CA PHE A 132 -57.12 -10.61 -10.17
C PHE A 132 -56.95 -12.02 -9.59
N GLU A 133 -57.52 -13.04 -10.24
CA GLU A 133 -57.40 -14.44 -9.80
C GLU A 133 -55.96 -14.97 -9.94
N ALA A 134 -55.31 -14.67 -11.08
CA ALA A 134 -53.92 -15.03 -11.33
C ALA A 134 -52.97 -14.29 -10.38
N ALA A 135 -53.24 -13.00 -10.09
CA ALA A 135 -52.46 -12.23 -9.13
C ALA A 135 -52.60 -12.78 -7.69
N ALA A 136 -53.80 -13.19 -7.28
CA ALA A 136 -54.03 -13.80 -5.97
C ALA A 136 -53.36 -15.18 -5.82
N ALA A 137 -53.27 -15.96 -6.90
CA ALA A 137 -52.51 -17.22 -6.90
C ALA A 137 -51.00 -17.00 -6.72
N ILE A 138 -50.45 -15.95 -7.33
CA ILE A 138 -49.03 -15.57 -7.15
C ILE A 138 -48.77 -15.04 -5.74
N GLN A 139 -49.71 -14.27 -5.17
CA GLN A 139 -49.63 -13.80 -3.78
C GLN A 139 -49.54 -14.96 -2.79
N ARG A 140 -50.41 -15.97 -2.92
CA ARG A 140 -50.37 -17.17 -2.05
C ARG A 140 -49.06 -17.94 -2.14
N ARG A 141 -48.37 -17.89 -3.28
CA ARG A 141 -47.05 -18.51 -3.49
C ARG A 141 -45.90 -17.68 -2.90
N LEU A 142 -46.10 -16.37 -2.73
CA LEU A 142 -45.15 -15.44 -2.10
C LEU A 142 -45.26 -15.41 -0.57
N ASP A 143 -46.41 -15.80 -0.02
CA ASP A 143 -46.64 -15.81 1.42
C ASP A 143 -45.92 -17.01 2.10
N PRO A 144 -45.04 -16.76 3.09
CA PRO A 144 -44.26 -17.80 3.75
C PRO A 144 -45.05 -18.69 4.73
N ASP A 145 -46.28 -18.29 5.10
CA ASP A 145 -47.11 -18.97 6.12
C ASP A 145 -47.97 -20.13 5.60
N VAL A 146 -47.96 -20.42 4.29
CA VAL A 146 -48.74 -21.52 3.70
C VAL A 146 -47.95 -22.85 3.66
N ALA A 147 -46.68 -22.84 4.09
CA ALA A 147 -45.77 -23.99 4.05
C ALA A 147 -45.44 -24.63 5.43
N LEU A 148 -46.22 -24.32 6.47
CA LEU A 148 -46.25 -25.02 7.77
C LEU A 148 -47.61 -25.71 7.96
#